data_AF-A0A519NRF1-F1
#
_entry.id   AF-A0A519NRF1-F1
#
_cell.length_a   1.000
_cell.length_b   1.000
_cell.length_c   1.000
_cell.angle_alpha   90.00
_cell.angle_beta   90.00
_cell.angle_gamma   90.00
#
_symmetry.space_group_name_H-M   'P 1'
#
loop_
_entity.id
_entity.type
_entity.pdbx_description
1 polymer ?
#
loop_
_entity_poly.entity_id
_entity_poly.type
_entity_poly.pdbx_seq_one_letter_code
_entity_poly.pdbx_strand_id
1 'polypeptide(L)'
;MSNDIDLRIVEYNKKVNLLNHEISVLAKDVKNLDKVVQSRIAVSSSLVKKRDKTASIAEKIEITDQISNMKLETNKSFQQIKKNEAERDRNLIQVEGDLKLISHLESQKKVYDRYCIIFLIVGSLLGVFGFIGWVVITYYTVDKDYEEYKERKRNRQTASTPSTPQMAQPNTTPVPLNASTPSSTNNPPAAGTGGTP
;
A
#
# COMPACT_ATOMS: atom_id res chain seq x y z
N MET A 1 3.32 -5.72 -4.92
CA MET A 1 4.12 -4.63 -5.56
C MET A 1 5.17 -5.15 -6.52
N SER A 2 6.04 -6.13 -6.18
CA SER A 2 7.06 -6.61 -7.14
C SER A 2 6.46 -7.17 -8.43
N ASN A 3 5.49 -8.09 -8.34
CA ASN A 3 4.85 -8.68 -9.52
C ASN A 3 4.15 -7.66 -10.43
N ASP A 4 3.67 -6.53 -9.89
CA ASP A 4 2.97 -5.50 -10.67
C ASP A 4 3.96 -4.63 -11.47
N ILE A 5 5.15 -4.37 -10.92
CA ILE A 5 6.23 -3.69 -11.64
C ILE A 5 6.78 -4.60 -12.75
N ASP A 6 7.02 -5.87 -12.43
CA ASP A 6 7.53 -6.84 -13.41
C ASP A 6 6.53 -7.04 -14.57
N LEU A 7 5.23 -7.12 -14.27
CA LEU A 7 4.18 -7.20 -15.28
C LEU A 7 4.15 -5.95 -16.18
N ARG A 8 4.23 -4.75 -15.60
CA ARG A 8 4.26 -3.48 -16.36
C ARG A 8 5.50 -3.34 -17.22
N ILE A 9 6.66 -3.84 -16.78
CA ILE A 9 7.88 -3.88 -17.60
C ILE A 9 7.70 -4.81 -18.81
N VAL A 10 7.08 -5.98 -18.61
CA VAL A 10 6.77 -6.90 -19.72
C VAL A 10 5.80 -6.27 -20.72
N GLU A 11 4.74 -5.60 -20.23
CA GLU A 11 3.81 -4.87 -21.09
C GLU A 11 4.48 -3.72 -21.85
N TYR A 12 5.34 -2.95 -21.19
CA TYR A 12 6.14 -1.90 -21.82
C TYR A 12 7.02 -2.44 -22.93
N ASN A 13 7.78 -3.52 -22.68
CA ASN A 13 8.62 -4.15 -23.70
C ASN A 13 7.81 -4.67 -24.89
N LYS A 14 6.61 -5.21 -24.64
CA LYS A 14 5.70 -5.64 -25.71
C LYS A 14 5.23 -4.45 -26.56
N LYS A 15 4.86 -3.33 -25.93
CA LYS A 15 4.48 -2.09 -26.63
C LYS A 15 5.63 -1.53 -27.46
N VAL A 16 6.85 -1.52 -26.92
CA VAL A 16 8.06 -1.07 -27.65
C VAL A 16 8.35 -1.97 -28.85
N ASN A 17 8.24 -3.28 -28.71
CA ASN A 17 8.44 -4.21 -29.83
C ASN A 17 7.39 -4.03 -30.92
N LEU A 18 6.13 -3.82 -30.55
CA LEU A 18 5.07 -3.51 -31.51
C LEU A 18 5.36 -2.19 -32.25
N LEU A 19 5.74 -1.14 -31.51
CA LEU A 19 6.08 0.16 -32.09
C LEU A 19 7.30 0.07 -33.03
N ASN A 20 8.33 -0.69 -32.66
CA ASN A 20 9.49 -0.93 -33.52
C ASN A 20 9.11 -1.68 -34.81
N HIS A 21 8.21 -2.66 -34.72
CA HIS A 21 7.68 -3.33 -35.90
C HIS A 21 6.88 -2.36 -36.79
N GLU A 22 6.00 -1.54 -36.21
CA GLU A 22 5.24 -0.51 -36.94
C GLU A 22 6.16 0.50 -37.63
N ILE A 23 7.22 0.97 -36.96
CA ILE A 23 8.25 1.85 -37.55
C ILE A 23 8.91 1.18 -38.76
N SER A 24 9.27 -0.09 -38.65
CA SER A 24 9.91 -0.84 -39.73
C SER A 24 9.00 -0.98 -40.95
N VAL A 25 7.71 -1.28 -40.72
CA VAL A 25 6.70 -1.37 -41.78
C VAL A 25 6.51 -0.01 -42.45
N LEU A 26 6.35 1.07 -41.67
CA LEU A 26 6.17 2.41 -42.21
C LEU A 26 7.38 2.86 -43.05
N ALA A 27 8.60 2.58 -42.60
CA ALA A 27 9.81 2.89 -43.35
C ALA A 27 9.86 2.14 -44.70
N LYS A 28 9.40 0.88 -44.72
CA LYS A 28 9.27 0.10 -45.95
C LYS A 28 8.20 0.67 -46.88
N ASP A 29 7.06 1.08 -46.33
CA ASP A 29 5.96 1.68 -47.09
C ASP A 29 6.35 3.03 -47.70
N VAL A 30 7.07 3.88 -46.97
CA VAL A 30 7.64 5.15 -47.48
C VAL A 30 8.61 4.88 -48.63
N LYS A 31 9.53 3.91 -48.47
CA LYS A 31 10.48 3.54 -49.52
C LYS A 31 9.79 2.96 -50.76
N ASN A 32 8.72 2.19 -50.57
CA ASN A 32 7.90 1.68 -51.66
C ASN A 32 7.11 2.80 -52.35
N LEU A 33 6.54 3.73 -51.59
CA LEU A 33 5.83 4.88 -52.15
C LEU A 33 6.77 5.76 -52.97
N ASP A 34 8.00 6.01 -52.51
CA ASP A 34 9.00 6.77 -53.27
C ASP A 34 9.27 6.14 -54.65
N LYS A 35 9.47 4.81 -54.70
CA LYS A 35 9.62 4.07 -55.96
C LYS A 35 8.38 4.19 -56.87
N VAL A 36 7.18 4.08 -56.30
CA VAL A 36 5.91 4.22 -57.04
C VAL A 36 5.75 5.64 -57.58
N VAL A 37 6.07 6.66 -56.78
CA VAL A 37 6.02 8.06 -57.18
C VAL A 37 7.00 8.33 -58.31
N GLN A 38 8.25 7.88 -58.21
CA GLN A 38 9.23 8.03 -59.30
C GLN A 38 8.77 7.34 -60.59
N SER A 39 8.23 6.12 -60.48
CA SER A 39 7.65 5.40 -61.62
C SER A 39 6.49 6.17 -62.24
N ARG A 40 5.54 6.68 -61.43
CA ARG A 40 4.40 7.46 -61.91
C ARG A 40 4.80 8.81 -62.48
N ILE A 41 5.86 9.46 -61.98
CA ILE A 41 6.42 10.68 -62.56
C ILE A 41 7.01 10.39 -63.94
N ALA A 42 7.74 9.29 -64.11
CA ALA A 42 8.28 8.89 -65.40
C ALA A 42 7.15 8.60 -66.42
N VAL A 43 6.13 7.83 -66.01
CA VAL A 43 4.95 7.53 -66.84
C VAL A 43 4.19 8.81 -67.17
N SER A 44 3.89 9.67 -66.18
CA SER A 44 3.19 10.94 -66.41
C SER A 44 3.97 11.85 -67.34
N SER A 45 5.30 11.93 -67.20
CA SER A 45 6.16 12.72 -68.09
C SER A 45 6.12 12.19 -69.53
N SER A 46 6.08 10.87 -69.71
CA SER A 46 5.94 10.25 -71.03
C SER A 46 4.56 10.52 -71.64
N LEU A 47 3.50 10.46 -70.83
CA LEU A 47 2.13 10.74 -71.22
C LEU A 47 1.94 12.21 -71.60
N VAL A 48 2.52 13.16 -70.84
CA VAL A 48 2.52 14.59 -71.19
C VAL A 48 3.20 14.81 -72.55
N LYS A 49 4.38 14.23 -72.76
CA LYS A 49 5.07 14.29 -74.07
C LYS A 49 4.24 13.68 -75.21
N LYS A 50 3.49 12.60 -74.94
CA LYS A 50 2.57 11.98 -75.92
C LYS A 50 1.41 12.92 -76.23
N ARG A 51 0.74 13.45 -75.20
CA ARG A 51 -0.38 14.40 -75.30
C ARG A 51 -0.01 15.62 -76.14
N ASP A 52 1.19 16.17 -75.94
CA ASP A 52 1.62 17.39 -76.64
C ASP A 52 1.93 17.13 -78.13
N LYS A 53 2.28 15.88 -78.50
CA LYS A 53 2.50 15.45 -79.88
C LYS A 53 1.25 14.93 -80.60
N THR A 54 0.23 14.53 -79.84
CA THR A 54 -1.03 14.02 -80.38
C THR A 54 -1.85 15.17 -80.97
N ALA A 55 -2.35 15.02 -82.20
CA ALA A 55 -3.24 16.01 -82.83
C ALA A 55 -4.72 15.84 -82.44
N SER A 56 -5.12 14.63 -82.05
CA SER A 56 -6.51 14.30 -81.71
C SER A 56 -6.92 14.81 -80.32
N ILE A 57 -8.01 15.57 -80.25
CA ILE A 57 -8.57 16.10 -79.00
C ILE A 57 -9.06 14.96 -78.09
N ALA A 58 -9.66 13.91 -78.65
CA ALA A 58 -10.17 12.78 -77.86
C ALA A 58 -9.05 12.04 -77.12
N GLU A 59 -7.93 11.78 -77.79
CA GLU A 59 -6.78 11.09 -77.20
C GLU A 59 -6.03 12.00 -76.19
N LYS A 60 -6.07 13.34 -76.36
CA LYS A 60 -5.59 14.28 -75.33
C LYS A 60 -6.41 14.25 -74.05
N ILE A 61 -7.73 14.10 -74.16
CA ILE A 61 -8.64 14.00 -73.01
C ILE A 61 -8.34 12.70 -72.24
N GLU A 62 -8.24 11.56 -72.94
CA GLU A 62 -7.93 10.27 -72.31
C GLU A 62 -6.59 10.27 -71.57
N ILE A 63 -5.54 10.87 -72.14
CA ILE A 63 -4.25 10.99 -71.48
C ILE A 63 -4.34 11.89 -70.23
N THR A 64 -5.15 12.94 -70.28
CA THR A 64 -5.35 13.85 -69.13
C THR A 64 -6.07 13.13 -67.99
N ASP A 65 -7.05 12.29 -68.29
CA ASP A 65 -7.75 11.46 -67.30
C ASP A 65 -6.82 10.43 -66.65
N GLN A 66 -5.93 9.79 -67.43
CA GLN A 66 -4.93 8.88 -66.87
C GLN A 66 -3.99 9.58 -65.88
N ILE A 67 -3.52 10.79 -66.21
CA ILE A 67 -2.67 11.59 -65.31
C ILE A 67 -3.45 11.98 -64.04
N SER A 68 -4.72 12.37 -64.18
CA SER A 68 -5.58 12.74 -63.07
C SER A 68 -5.81 11.56 -62.11
N ASN A 69 -6.13 10.39 -62.63
CA ASN A 69 -6.29 9.16 -61.84
C ASN A 69 -4.99 8.77 -61.13
N MET A 70 -3.84 8.88 -61.81
CA MET A 70 -2.56 8.58 -61.17
C MET A 70 -2.25 9.53 -60.01
N LYS A 71 -2.58 10.82 -60.15
CA LYS A 71 -2.41 11.83 -59.09
C LYS A 71 -3.34 11.54 -57.90
N LEU A 72 -4.59 11.14 -58.18
CA LEU A 72 -5.58 10.81 -57.15
C LEU A 72 -5.14 9.62 -56.30
N GLU A 73 -4.68 8.52 -56.92
CA GLU A 73 -4.22 7.32 -56.19
C GLU A 73 -2.97 7.59 -55.36
N THR A 74 -2.03 8.38 -55.89
CA THR A 74 -0.82 8.78 -55.17
C THR A 74 -1.17 9.62 -53.94
N ASN A 75 -2.11 10.56 -54.07
CA ASN A 75 -2.56 11.38 -52.96
C ASN A 75 -3.28 10.55 -51.88
N LYS A 76 -4.08 9.54 -52.27
CA LYS A 76 -4.68 8.60 -51.30
C LYS A 76 -3.61 7.86 -50.50
N SER A 77 -2.59 7.34 -51.16
CA SER A 77 -1.47 6.62 -50.53
C SER A 77 -0.69 7.53 -49.57
N PHE A 78 -0.42 8.77 -49.99
CA PHE A 78 0.24 9.77 -49.15
C PHE A 78 -0.57 10.13 -47.90
N GLN A 79 -1.89 10.32 -48.03
CA GLN A 79 -2.78 10.57 -46.90
C GLN A 79 -2.81 9.41 -45.90
N GLN A 80 -2.72 8.17 -46.38
CA GLN A 80 -2.68 6.99 -45.52
C GLN A 80 -1.38 6.93 -44.70
N ILE A 81 -0.23 7.18 -45.32
CA ILE A 81 1.06 7.25 -44.61
C ILE A 81 1.02 8.35 -43.54
N LYS A 82 0.48 9.53 -43.86
CA LYS A 82 0.37 10.63 -42.91
C LYS A 82 -0.50 10.29 -41.69
N LYS A 83 -1.56 9.51 -41.88
CA LYS A 83 -2.39 9.01 -40.77
C LYS A 83 -1.60 8.03 -39.89
N ASN A 84 -0.89 7.09 -40.50
CA ASN A 84 -0.06 6.12 -39.77
C ASN A 84 1.06 6.81 -38.97
N GLU A 85 1.65 7.87 -39.52
CA GLU A 85 2.67 8.68 -38.83
C GLU A 85 2.09 9.38 -37.59
N ALA A 86 0.90 9.98 -37.70
CA ALA A 86 0.23 10.62 -36.57
C ALA A 86 -0.19 9.61 -35.47
N GLU A 87 -0.61 8.40 -35.86
CA GLU A 87 -0.92 7.32 -34.93
C GLU A 87 0.34 6.83 -34.19
N ARG A 88 1.46 6.71 -34.91
CA ARG A 88 2.76 6.37 -34.33
C ARG A 88 3.22 7.40 -33.30
N ASP A 89 3.09 8.69 -33.59
CA ASP A 89 3.50 9.74 -32.65
C ASP A 89 2.65 9.71 -31.37
N ARG A 90 1.35 9.38 -31.47
CA ARG A 90 0.51 9.12 -30.29
C ARG A 90 0.99 7.91 -29.48
N ASN A 91 1.31 6.80 -30.16
CA ASN A 91 1.81 5.59 -29.51
C ASN A 91 3.16 5.86 -28.82
N LEU A 92 4.04 6.66 -29.42
CA LEU A 92 5.31 7.05 -28.82
C LEU A 92 5.12 7.83 -27.52
N ILE A 93 4.23 8.85 -27.52
CA ILE A 93 3.90 9.62 -26.31
C ILE A 93 3.35 8.71 -25.20
N GLN A 94 2.52 7.73 -25.56
CA GLN A 94 1.99 6.78 -24.59
C GLN A 94 3.08 5.90 -23.97
N VAL A 95 4.01 5.41 -24.79
CA VAL A 95 5.16 4.61 -24.34
C VAL A 95 6.08 5.42 -23.42
N GLU A 96 6.34 6.69 -23.73
CA GLU A 96 7.11 7.58 -22.84
C GLU A 96 6.39 7.80 -21.49
N GLY A 97 5.07 7.94 -21.51
CA GLY A 97 4.25 8.03 -20.30
C GLY A 97 4.35 6.79 -19.42
N ASP A 98 4.25 5.60 -20.03
CA ASP A 98 4.38 4.32 -19.35
C ASP A 98 5.79 4.14 -18.73
N LEU A 99 6.85 4.55 -19.45
CA LEU A 99 8.23 4.50 -18.95
C LEU A 99 8.40 5.36 -17.69
N LYS A 100 7.88 6.58 -17.71
CA LYS A 100 7.95 7.50 -16.57
C LYS A 100 7.20 6.94 -15.36
N LEU A 101 6.06 6.30 -15.58
CA LEU A 101 5.28 5.66 -14.53
C LEU A 101 6.03 4.47 -13.90
N ILE A 102 6.62 3.60 -14.72
CA ILE A 102 7.43 2.46 -14.25
C ILE A 102 8.61 2.96 -13.40
N SER A 103 9.34 3.97 -13.88
CA SER A 103 10.45 4.58 -13.14
C SER A 103 10.01 5.13 -11.78
N HIS A 104 8.84 5.79 -11.74
CA HIS A 104 8.28 6.32 -10.49
C HIS A 104 7.92 5.20 -9.50
N LEU A 105 7.27 4.13 -9.97
CA LEU A 105 6.91 2.98 -9.14
C LEU A 105 8.14 2.24 -8.60
N GLU A 106 9.19 2.09 -9.42
CA GLU A 106 10.44 1.46 -9.00
C GLU A 106 11.15 2.27 -7.89
N SER A 107 11.14 3.60 -8.02
CA SER A 107 11.65 4.51 -6.99
C SER A 107 10.86 4.36 -5.67
N GLN A 108 9.53 4.36 -5.76
CA GLN A 108 8.69 4.13 -4.57
C GLN A 108 8.98 2.78 -3.92
N LYS A 109 9.08 1.69 -4.69
CA LYS A 109 9.41 0.37 -4.15
C LYS A 109 10.74 0.38 -3.37
N LYS A 110 11.79 0.98 -3.93
CA LYS A 110 13.10 1.09 -3.24
C LYS A 110 12.98 1.84 -1.91
N VAL A 111 12.16 2.88 -1.86
CA VAL A 111 11.90 3.65 -0.65
C VAL A 111 11.11 2.82 0.37
N TYR A 112 10.03 2.17 -0.05
CA TYR A 112 9.21 1.31 0.81
C TYR A 112 9.99 0.13 1.38
N ASP A 113 10.80 -0.56 0.58
CA ASP A 113 11.62 -1.69 1.05
C ASP A 113 12.60 -1.25 2.15
N ARG A 114 13.23 -0.08 1.99
CA ARG A 114 14.11 0.50 3.03
C ARG A 114 13.33 0.82 4.31
N TYR A 115 12.18 1.47 4.20
CA TYR A 115 11.36 1.80 5.37
C TYR A 115 10.80 0.55 6.05
N CYS A 116 10.45 -0.49 5.30
CA CYS A 116 9.98 -1.76 5.85
C CYS A 116 11.06 -2.43 6.71
N ILE A 117 12.31 -2.48 6.22
CA ILE A 117 13.44 -3.01 6.99
C ILE A 117 13.68 -2.18 8.27
N ILE A 118 13.67 -0.84 8.15
CA ILE A 118 13.83 0.04 9.31
C ILE A 118 12.71 -0.19 10.33
N PHE A 119 11.46 -0.30 9.88
CA PHE A 119 10.31 -0.55 10.73
C PHE A 119 10.41 -1.89 11.46
N LEU A 120 10.87 -2.96 10.79
CA LEU A 120 11.10 -4.26 11.41
C LEU A 120 12.18 -4.20 12.50
N ILE A 121 13.28 -3.48 12.25
CA ILE A 121 14.36 -3.32 13.23
C ILE A 121 13.86 -2.53 14.45
N VAL A 122 13.24 -1.38 14.23
CA VAL A 122 12.72 -0.51 15.31
C VAL A 122 11.61 -1.22 16.09
N GLY A 123 10.68 -1.88 15.39
CA GLY A 123 9.61 -2.65 16.00
C GLY A 123 10.14 -3.82 16.84
N SER A 124 11.16 -4.54 16.35
CA SER A 124 11.80 -5.61 17.12
C SER A 124 12.47 -5.08 18.39
N LEU A 125 13.18 -3.94 18.31
CA LEU A 125 13.80 -3.34 19.49
C LEU A 125 12.75 -2.94 20.53
N LEU A 126 11.69 -2.25 20.11
CA LEU A 126 10.57 -1.87 20.98
C LEU A 126 9.89 -3.09 21.62
N GLY A 127 9.72 -4.18 20.87
CA GLY A 127 9.18 -5.44 21.37
C GLY A 127 10.06 -6.06 22.47
N VAL A 128 11.38 -6.07 22.27
CA VAL A 128 12.33 -6.59 23.27
C VAL A 128 12.33 -5.73 24.54
N PHE A 129 12.41 -4.40 24.41
CA PHE A 129 12.35 -3.49 25.56
C PHE A 129 11.01 -3.58 26.30
N GLY A 130 9.90 -3.67 25.57
CA GLY A 130 8.56 -3.86 26.13
C GLY A 130 8.45 -5.17 26.90
N PHE A 131 8.99 -6.27 26.36
CA PHE A 131 9.00 -7.57 27.03
C PHE A 131 9.85 -7.56 28.31
N ILE A 132 11.05 -6.98 28.25
CA ILE A 132 11.91 -6.84 29.45
C ILE A 132 11.20 -6.02 30.52
N GLY A 133 10.61 -4.88 30.16
CA GLY A 133 9.84 -4.05 31.09
C GLY A 133 8.67 -4.81 31.72
N TRP A 134 7.92 -5.57 30.91
CA TRP A 134 6.83 -6.41 31.38
C TRP A 134 7.27 -7.47 32.39
N VAL A 135 8.34 -8.21 32.08
CA VAL A 135 8.89 -9.23 32.97
C VAL A 135 9.35 -8.63 34.29
N VAL A 136 10.04 -7.49 34.26
CA VAL A 136 10.51 -6.79 35.46
C VAL A 136 9.33 -6.34 36.32
N ILE A 137 8.32 -5.69 35.76
CA ILE A 137 7.13 -5.25 36.49
C ILE A 137 6.44 -6.47 37.12
N THR A 138 6.22 -7.53 36.34
CA THR A 138 5.54 -8.74 36.81
C THR A 138 6.31 -9.39 37.96
N TYR A 139 7.64 -9.47 37.86
CA TYR A 139 8.48 -10.01 38.93
C TYR A 139 8.37 -9.18 40.21
N TYR A 140 8.47 -7.86 40.14
CA TYR A 140 8.33 -6.98 41.31
C TYR A 140 6.93 -7.04 41.94
N THR A 141 5.87 -7.13 41.13
CA THR A 141 4.50 -7.26 41.66
C THR A 141 4.29 -8.61 42.34
N VAL A 142 4.78 -9.70 41.73
CA VAL A 142 4.66 -11.05 42.31
C VAL A 142 5.49 -11.19 43.58
N ASP A 143 6.69 -10.61 43.64
CA ASP A 143 7.55 -10.66 44.82
C ASP A 143 6.95 -9.87 45.99
N LYS A 144 6.34 -8.70 45.72
CA LYS A 144 5.55 -7.96 46.71
C LYS A 144 4.34 -8.75 47.21
N ASP A 145 3.56 -9.33 46.30
CA ASP A 145 2.38 -10.12 46.67
C ASP A 145 2.79 -11.38 47.45
N TYR A 146 3.95 -11.97 47.15
CA TYR A 146 4.47 -13.13 47.85
C TYR A 146 4.95 -12.80 49.27
N GLU A 147 5.69 -11.71 49.45
CA GLU A 147 6.09 -11.25 50.78
C GLU A 147 4.87 -10.84 51.64
N GLU A 148 3.89 -10.15 51.07
CA GLU A 148 2.65 -9.79 51.78
C GLU A 148 1.82 -11.03 52.13
N TYR A 149 1.76 -12.04 51.25
CA TYR A 149 1.11 -13.32 51.54
C TYR A 149 1.82 -14.08 52.67
N LYS A 150 3.16 -14.11 52.67
CA LYS A 150 3.97 -14.76 53.70
C LYS A 150 3.79 -14.08 55.05
N GLU A 151 3.71 -12.75 55.07
CA GLU A 151 3.45 -11.97 56.28
C GLU A 151 2.04 -12.22 56.85
N ARG A 152 1.00 -12.24 56.00
CA ARG A 152 -0.36 -12.62 56.41
C ARG A 152 -0.44 -14.06 56.95
N LYS A 153 0.32 -14.99 56.37
CA LYS A 153 0.36 -16.40 56.82
C LYS A 153 1.04 -16.53 58.18
N ARG A 154 2.12 -15.77 58.41
CA ARG A 154 2.81 -15.70 59.71
C ARG A 154 1.91 -15.16 60.82
N ASN A 155 1.15 -14.10 60.54
CA ASN A 155 0.21 -13.50 61.51
C ASN A 155 -0.98 -14.40 61.84
N ARG A 156 -1.42 -15.28 60.93
CA ARG A 156 -2.46 -16.27 61.23
C ARG A 156 -1.96 -17.46 62.05
N GLN A 157 -0.68 -17.82 61.93
CA GLN A 157 -0.06 -18.90 62.72
C GLN A 157 0.18 -18.51 64.18
N THR A 158 0.50 -17.25 64.48
CA THR A 158 0.63 -16.77 65.87
C THR A 158 -0.72 -16.60 66.56
N ALA A 159 -1.80 -16.36 65.81
CA ALA A 159 -3.16 -16.21 66.35
C ALA A 159 -3.84 -17.55 66.75
N SER A 160 -3.24 -18.71 66.41
CA SER A 160 -3.85 -20.03 66.61
C SER A 160 -3.12 -20.91 67.64
N THR A 161 -2.31 -20.31 68.51
CA THR A 161 -1.81 -21.01 69.71
C THR A 161 -2.98 -21.22 70.69
N PRO A 162 -3.42 -22.44 70.97
CA PRO A 162 -4.51 -22.68 71.92
C PRO A 162 -4.03 -22.33 73.32
N SER A 163 -4.72 -21.43 74.00
CA SER A 163 -4.58 -21.25 75.44
C SER A 163 -4.90 -22.56 76.15
N THR A 164 -3.97 -22.97 77.01
CA THR A 164 -4.02 -24.15 77.88
C THR A 164 -5.38 -24.29 78.56
N PRO A 165 -6.01 -25.49 78.60
CA PRO A 165 -7.23 -25.68 79.37
C PRO A 165 -6.92 -25.55 80.88
N GLN A 166 -7.47 -24.51 81.51
CA GLN A 166 -7.46 -24.38 82.97
C GLN A 166 -8.40 -25.44 83.56
N MET A 167 -7.83 -26.36 84.36
CA MET A 167 -8.59 -27.30 85.16
C MET A 167 -9.47 -26.57 86.17
N ALA A 168 -10.71 -27.02 86.31
CA ALA A 168 -11.67 -26.54 87.30
C ALA A 168 -11.12 -26.71 88.72
N GLN A 169 -11.06 -25.62 89.49
CA GLN A 169 -10.87 -25.66 90.94
C GLN A 169 -12.23 -25.86 91.64
N PRO A 170 -12.30 -26.67 92.71
CA PRO A 170 -13.51 -26.85 93.48
C PRO A 170 -13.83 -25.61 94.33
N ASN A 171 -15.11 -25.28 94.30
CA ASN A 171 -15.78 -24.15 94.93
C ASN A 171 -15.86 -24.34 96.45
N THR A 172 -15.32 -23.40 97.24
CA THR A 172 -15.67 -23.24 98.66
C THR A 172 -15.80 -21.77 99.01
N THR A 173 -17.04 -21.30 99.04
CA THR A 173 -17.43 -19.98 99.56
C THR A 173 -18.18 -20.18 100.87
N PRO A 174 -17.87 -19.40 101.91
CA PRO A 174 -18.92 -18.80 102.74
C PRO A 174 -18.93 -17.27 102.59
N VAL A 175 -20.12 -16.75 102.30
CA VAL A 175 -20.56 -15.35 102.21
C VAL A 175 -21.11 -14.93 103.61
N PRO A 176 -21.42 -13.65 103.95
CA PRO A 176 -20.89 -12.31 103.64
C PRO A 176 -20.57 -11.47 104.91
N LEU A 177 -20.12 -10.21 104.76
CA LEU A 177 -20.81 -9.10 105.46
C LEU A 177 -20.84 -7.81 104.62
N ASN A 178 -22.04 -7.24 104.61
CA ASN A 178 -22.61 -6.15 103.82
C ASN A 178 -22.17 -4.76 104.30
N ALA A 179 -22.04 -3.77 103.40
CA ALA A 179 -22.60 -2.43 103.56
C ALA A 179 -22.36 -1.50 102.33
N SER A 180 -23.47 -1.00 101.78
CA SER A 180 -23.66 0.36 101.22
C SER A 180 -23.51 0.64 99.71
N THR A 181 -24.68 0.66 99.06
CA THR A 181 -25.16 1.40 97.86
C THR A 181 -25.01 2.95 97.94
N PRO A 182 -25.40 3.77 96.91
CA PRO A 182 -25.41 3.65 95.43
C PRO A 182 -25.05 5.00 94.69
N SER A 183 -25.36 5.05 93.37
CA SER A 183 -25.44 6.20 92.43
C SER A 183 -24.15 6.51 91.66
N SER A 184 -24.14 6.90 90.37
CA SER A 184 -25.15 7.61 89.59
C SER A 184 -24.88 7.46 88.07
N THR A 185 -25.96 7.27 87.29
CA THR A 185 -26.29 7.85 85.96
C THR A 185 -25.16 8.33 85.01
N ASN A 186 -25.14 7.82 83.77
CA ASN A 186 -25.72 8.52 82.60
C ASN A 186 -25.46 7.78 81.26
N ASN A 187 -26.55 7.48 80.55
CA ASN A 187 -26.64 7.25 79.09
C ASN A 187 -26.55 8.62 78.34
N PRO A 188 -26.55 8.74 76.99
CA PRO A 188 -26.64 7.71 75.92
C PRO A 188 -25.63 7.92 74.74
N PRO A 189 -25.67 7.10 73.68
CA PRO A 189 -25.31 7.49 72.32
C PRO A 189 -26.57 7.74 71.45
N ALA A 190 -26.54 8.78 70.63
CA ALA A 190 -27.45 9.01 69.50
C ALA A 190 -26.56 9.18 68.25
N ALA A 191 -26.66 8.31 67.26
CA ALA A 191 -27.48 8.52 66.05
C ALA A 191 -27.10 9.83 65.33
N GLY A 192 -26.74 9.87 64.06
CA GLY A 192 -26.80 8.86 63.01
C GLY A 192 -26.42 9.52 61.68
N THR A 193 -26.45 8.67 60.65
CA THR A 193 -26.92 8.96 59.28
C THR A 193 -26.19 9.98 58.40
N GLY A 194 -25.71 9.45 57.26
CA GLY A 194 -26.13 9.96 55.95
C GLY A 194 -25.08 10.75 55.17
N GLY A 195 -24.75 10.26 53.97
CA GLY A 195 -24.12 11.08 52.93
C GLY A 195 -23.19 10.33 51.98
N THR A 196 -23.77 9.57 51.05
CA THR A 196 -23.25 9.43 49.67
C THR A 196 -23.75 10.60 48.82
N PRO A 197 -23.21 10.86 47.61
CA PRO A 197 -22.09 10.24 46.91
C PRO A 197 -20.82 11.11 46.84
#